data_AF-A0A7G3UQS6-F1
#
_entry.id   AF-A0A7G3UQS6-F1
#
_cell.length_a   1.000
_cell.length_b   1.000
_cell.length_c   1.000
_cell.angle_alpha   90.00
_cell.angle_beta   90.00
_cell.angle_gamma   90.00
#
_symmetry.space_group_name_H-M   'P 1'
#
loop_
_entity.id
_entity.type
_entity.pdbx_description
1 polymer ?
#
loop_
_entity_poly.entity_id
_entity_poly.type
_entity_poly.pdbx_seq_one_letter_code
_entity_poly.pdbx_strand_id
1 'polypeptide(L)'
;MNSDAALPRLYLPEEVAAFLGCSAWWVKDRARRRLIPFTRVGRAYRFTAEHLAEIIRMHEARPAVPQQRVSAAPLPTPPTSSSPAAVPTSRLRARLPRRARQSRFGTAA
;
A
#
# COMPACT_ATOMS: atom_id res chain seq x y z
N MET A 1 -8.10 -1.37 42.65
CA MET A 1 -7.18 -1.11 41.54
C MET A 1 -7.25 0.38 41.22
N ASN A 2 -6.26 1.16 41.66
CA ASN A 2 -6.31 2.62 41.58
C ASN A 2 -6.09 3.07 40.13
N SER A 3 -7.19 3.44 39.47
CA SER A 3 -7.16 4.37 38.34
C SER A 3 -6.79 5.74 38.87
N ASP A 4 -5.50 5.96 39.13
CA ASP A 4 -4.96 7.30 39.25
C ASP A 4 -5.10 7.90 37.85
N ALA A 5 -6.24 8.55 37.60
CA ALA A 5 -6.61 9.12 36.32
C ALA A 5 -5.77 10.38 36.07
N ALA A 6 -4.45 10.21 36.03
CA ALA A 6 -3.53 11.17 35.53
C ALA A 6 -3.96 11.52 34.10
N LEU A 7 -4.02 12.82 33.82
CA LEU A 7 -4.40 13.31 32.50
C LEU A 7 -3.52 12.64 31.43
N PRO A 8 -4.09 12.15 30.32
CA PRO A 8 -3.33 11.44 29.31
C PRO A 8 -2.27 12.36 28.72
N ARG A 9 -1.01 11.89 28.75
CA ARG A 9 0.12 12.65 28.18
C ARG A 9 -0.07 12.79 26.67
N LEU A 10 0.07 14.03 26.20
CA LEU A 10 0.03 14.36 24.78
C LEU A 10 1.44 14.50 24.22
N TYR A 11 1.71 13.77 23.14
CA TYR A 11 2.98 13.78 22.41
C TYR A 11 2.94 14.75 21.23
N LEU A 12 4.09 15.38 20.97
CA LEU A 12 4.33 16.19 19.78
C LEU A 12 4.57 15.30 18.55
N PRO A 13 4.28 15.78 17.33
CA PRO A 13 4.60 15.05 16.09
C PRO A 13 6.07 14.62 16.01
N GLU A 14 6.98 15.44 16.52
CA GLU A 14 8.42 15.19 16.56
C GLU A 14 8.78 14.04 17.53
N GLU A 15 8.12 13.97 18.69
CA GLU A 15 8.31 12.87 19.65
C GLU A 15 7.78 11.55 19.08
N VAL A 16 6.61 11.59 18.43
CA VAL A 16 6.04 10.41 17.76
C VAL A 16 6.94 9.93 16.64
N ALA A 17 7.50 10.87 15.86
CA ALA A 17 8.43 10.55 14.79
C ALA A 17 9.69 9.85 15.31
N ALA A 18 10.26 10.37 16.41
CA ALA A 18 11.40 9.75 17.08
C ALA A 18 11.06 8.35 17.60
N PHE A 19 9.87 8.16 18.18
CA PHE A 19 9.41 6.86 18.67
C PHE A 19 9.23 5.83 17.55
N LEU A 20 8.66 6.24 16.42
CA LEU A 20 8.40 5.36 15.27
C LEU A 20 9.62 5.19 14.34
N GLY A 21 10.70 5.94 14.55
CA GLY A 21 11.88 5.94 13.67
C GLY A 21 11.59 6.54 12.28
N CYS A 22 10.66 7.49 12.18
CA CYS A 22 10.25 8.12 10.93
C CYS A 22 10.45 9.65 10.97
N SER A 23 10.18 10.36 9.87
CA SER A 23 10.31 11.81 9.84
C SER A 23 9.09 12.52 10.44
N ALA A 24 9.31 13.64 11.13
CA ALA A 24 8.21 14.47 11.66
C ALA A 24 7.27 14.97 10.55
N TRP A 25 7.79 15.16 9.34
CA TRP A 25 6.97 15.49 8.17
C TRP A 25 5.99 14.38 7.82
N TRP A 26 6.41 13.11 7.84
CA TRP A 26 5.52 11.98 7.57
C TRP A 26 4.36 11.94 8.56
N VAL A 27 4.64 12.12 9.87
CA VAL A 27 3.61 12.16 10.91
C VAL A 27 2.62 13.31 10.65
N LYS A 28 3.14 14.51 10.34
CA LYS A 28 2.31 15.68 10.02
C LYS A 28 1.49 15.49 8.74
N ASP A 29 2.05 14.89 7.69
CA ASP A 29 1.35 14.61 6.44
C ASP A 29 0.24 13.58 6.64
N ARG A 30 0.52 12.47 7.33
CA ARG A 30 -0.48 11.45 7.65
C ARG A 30 -1.63 12.02 8.48
N ALA A 31 -1.34 12.85 9.49
CA ALA A 31 -2.37 13.52 10.28
C ALA A 31 -3.19 14.52 9.43
N ARG A 32 -2.52 15.32 8.59
CA ARG A 32 -3.17 16.27 7.67
C ARG A 32 -4.14 15.57 6.72
N ARG A 33 -3.74 14.40 6.20
CA ARG A 33 -4.55 13.56 5.32
C ARG A 33 -5.57 12.68 6.06
N ARG A 34 -5.62 12.78 7.40
CA ARG A 34 -6.51 11.99 8.28
C ARG A 34 -6.34 10.47 8.11
N LEU A 35 -5.09 10.03 7.90
CA LEU A 35 -4.73 8.62 7.70
C LEU A 35 -4.25 7.92 8.98
N ILE A 36 -4.02 8.68 10.05
CA ILE A 36 -3.65 8.18 11.37
C ILE A 36 -4.52 8.87 12.44
N PRO A 37 -4.76 8.23 13.60
CA PRO A 37 -5.45 8.86 14.71
C PRO A 37 -4.62 10.01 15.29
N PHE A 38 -5.29 11.12 15.63
CA PHE A 38 -4.68 12.30 16.23
C PHE A 38 -5.71 13.10 17.02
N THR A 39 -5.23 13.89 17.98
CA THR A 39 -6.02 14.92 18.66
C THR A 39 -5.68 16.28 18.07
N ARG A 40 -6.69 17.07 17.68
CA ARG A 40 -6.49 18.47 17.27
C ARG A 40 -6.60 19.35 18.51
N VAL A 41 -5.53 20.06 18.87
CA VAL A 41 -5.56 21.07 19.94
C VAL A 41 -5.11 22.41 19.34
N GLY A 42 -6.07 23.33 19.17
CA GLY A 42 -5.85 24.56 18.41
C GLY A 42 -5.42 24.25 16.97
N ARG A 43 -4.25 24.77 16.57
CA ARG A 43 -3.65 24.52 15.24
C ARG A 43 -2.61 23.39 15.24
N ALA A 44 -2.39 22.71 16.37
CA ALA A 44 -1.38 21.67 16.51
C ALA A 44 -1.99 20.26 16.48
N TYR A 45 -1.20 19.30 15.98
CA TYR A 45 -1.48 17.88 16.09
C TYR A 45 -0.85 17.33 17.37
N ARG A 46 -1.61 16.56 18.14
CA ARG A 46 -1.18 15.89 19.37
C ARG A 46 -1.53 14.42 19.29
N PHE A 47 -0.78 13.59 19.98
CA PHE A 47 -0.98 12.15 20.00
C PHE A 47 -1.02 11.62 21.42
N THR A 48 -1.84 10.61 21.68
CA THR A 48 -1.85 9.88 22.94
C THR A 48 -1.10 8.56 22.76
N ALA A 49 -0.77 7.89 23.86
CA ALA A 49 -0.20 6.54 23.79
C ALA A 49 -1.11 5.55 23.02
N GLU A 50 -2.43 5.72 23.13
CA GLU A 50 -3.42 4.92 22.39
C GLU A 50 -3.31 5.15 20.88
N HIS A 51 -3.20 6.40 20.43
CA HIS A 51 -2.98 6.72 19.02
C HIS A 51 -1.71 6.06 18.48
N LEU A 52 -0.64 6.03 19.26
CA LEU A 52 0.61 5.35 18.87
C LEU A 52 0.39 3.85 18.69
N ALA A 53 -0.28 3.20 19.65
CA ALA A 53 -0.59 1.78 19.57
C ALA A 53 -1.43 1.44 18.32
N GLU A 54 -2.41 2.29 17.98
CA GLU A 54 -3.19 2.15 16.75
C GLU A 54 -2.34 2.33 15.49
N ILE A 55 -1.49 3.36 15.43
CA ILE A 55 -0.61 3.61 14.28
C ILE A 55 0.29 2.40 14.02
N ILE A 56 0.84 1.81 15.08
CA ILE A 56 1.67 0.60 15.00
C ILE A 56 0.86 -0.56 14.43
N ARG A 57 -0.33 -0.82 14.97
CA ARG A 57 -1.21 -1.90 14.48
C ARG A 57 -1.58 -1.72 13.01
N MET A 58 -1.87 -0.49 12.57
CA MET A 58 -2.21 -0.19 11.17
C MET A 58 -1.06 -0.47 10.20
N HIS A 59 0.19 -0.34 10.65
CA HIS A 59 1.39 -0.49 9.82
C HIS A 59 2.19 -1.77 10.14
N GLU A 60 1.64 -2.66 10.99
CA GLU A 60 2.24 -3.94 11.31
C GLU A 60 2.13 -4.88 10.10
N ALA A 61 3.26 -5.19 9.47
CA ALA A 61 3.35 -6.27 8.49
C ALA A 61 3.67 -7.58 9.23
N ARG A 62 2.66 -8.41 9.47
CA ARG A 62 2.86 -9.73 10.08
C ARG A 62 3.52 -10.67 9.06
N PRO A 63 4.63 -11.35 9.41
CA PRO A 63 5.20 -12.36 8.53
C PRO A 63 4.15 -13.41 8.23
N ALA A 64 3.95 -13.71 6.96
CA ALA A 64 3.09 -14.80 6.55
C ALA A 64 3.69 -16.10 7.11
N VAL A 65 3.08 -16.64 8.16
CA VAL A 65 3.30 -18.04 8.51
C VAL A 65 2.91 -18.82 7.25
N PRO A 66 3.77 -19.70 6.71
CA PRO A 66 3.41 -20.48 5.55
C PRO A 66 2.17 -21.28 5.90
N GLN A 67 1.00 -20.80 5.49
CA GLN A 67 -0.24 -21.54 5.60
C GLN A 67 -0.03 -22.76 4.70
N GLN A 68 0.28 -23.90 5.31
CA GLN A 68 0.34 -25.17 4.61
C GLN A 68 -0.99 -25.30 3.88
N ARG A 69 -0.96 -25.12 2.56
CA ARG A 69 -2.13 -25.28 1.72
C ARG A 69 -2.54 -26.72 1.89
N VAL A 70 -3.54 -26.97 2.73
CA VAL A 70 -4.29 -28.20 2.65
C VAL A 70 -4.95 -28.12 1.29
N SER A 71 -4.39 -28.84 0.33
CA SER A 71 -4.92 -28.95 -1.02
C SER A 71 -6.35 -29.47 -0.90
N ALA A 72 -7.32 -28.56 -0.88
CA ALA A 72 -8.71 -28.92 -1.04
C ALA A 72 -8.83 -29.57 -2.42
N ALA A 73 -9.18 -30.85 -2.44
CA ALA A 73 -9.39 -31.61 -3.66
C ALA A 73 -10.41 -30.86 -4.54
N PRO A 74 -10.20 -30.80 -5.87
CA PRO A 74 -11.11 -30.09 -6.75
C PRO A 74 -12.49 -30.75 -6.72
N LEU A 75 -13.51 -29.97 -6.34
CA LEU A 75 -14.92 -30.31 -6.54
C LEU A 75 -15.21 -30.39 -8.06
N PRO A 76 -15.93 -31.42 -8.53
CA PRO A 76 -16.30 -31.53 -9.94
C PRO A 76 -17.29 -30.42 -10.34
N THR A 77 -16.91 -29.66 -11.36
CA THR A 77 -17.75 -28.62 -12.00
C THR A 77 -18.67 -29.27 -13.04
N PRO A 78 -19.99 -28.96 -13.07
CA PRO A 78 -20.86 -29.42 -14.14
C PRO A 78 -20.59 -28.67 -15.45
N PRO A 79 -20.72 -29.30 -16.63
CA PRO A 79 -20.56 -28.64 -17.91
C PRO A 79 -21.85 -27.90 -18.30
N THR A 80 -21.78 -26.60 -18.58
CA THR A 80 -22.91 -25.88 -19.19
C THR A 80 -22.42 -24.92 -20.28
N SER A 81 -22.49 -25.46 -21.50
CA SER A 81 -22.85 -24.85 -22.78
C SER A 81 -22.46 -23.40 -23.11
N SER A 82 -21.57 -23.30 -24.10
CA SER A 82 -21.58 -22.43 -25.31
C SER A 82 -21.83 -20.92 -25.20
N SER A 83 -20.77 -20.20 -25.58
CA SER A 83 -20.56 -18.79 -25.94
C SER A 83 -21.67 -18.08 -26.74
N PRO A 84 -21.63 -16.73 -26.76
CA PRO A 84 -21.42 -16.08 -28.05
C PRO A 84 -20.29 -15.03 -28.08
N ALA A 85 -19.50 -15.13 -29.15
CA ALA A 85 -18.74 -14.13 -29.90
C ALA A 85 -18.01 -13.02 -29.14
N ALA A 86 -16.70 -13.21 -28.97
CA ALA A 86 -15.75 -12.15 -28.63
C ALA A 86 -15.65 -11.10 -29.75
N VAL A 87 -15.90 -9.84 -29.41
CA VAL A 87 -15.56 -8.67 -30.24
C VAL A 87 -14.04 -8.63 -30.52
N PRO A 88 -13.60 -8.35 -31.75
CA PRO A 88 -12.17 -8.31 -32.06
C PRO A 88 -11.55 -7.03 -31.49
N THR A 89 -10.99 -7.11 -30.27
CA THR A 89 -10.10 -6.06 -29.76
C THR A 89 -8.82 -6.07 -30.61
N SER A 90 -8.52 -4.97 -31.29
CA SER A 90 -7.27 -4.83 -32.06
C SER A 90 -6.09 -5.07 -31.11
N ARG A 91 -5.32 -6.15 -31.31
CA ARG A 91 -4.16 -6.42 -30.47
C ARG A 91 -3.09 -5.38 -30.77
N LEU A 92 -2.73 -4.58 -29.77
CA LEU A 92 -1.59 -3.67 -29.84
C LEU A 92 -0.33 -4.49 -30.19
N ARG A 93 0.30 -4.20 -31.33
CA ARG A 93 1.60 -4.80 -31.67
C ARG A 93 2.73 -3.84 -31.32
N ALA A 94 3.79 -4.39 -30.74
CA ALA A 94 5.03 -3.67 -30.51
C ALA A 94 5.62 -3.19 -31.85
N ARG A 95 6.13 -1.96 -31.88
CA ARG A 95 6.81 -1.38 -33.05
C ARG A 95 8.28 -1.81 -33.06
N LEU A 96 8.80 -2.20 -34.24
CA LEU A 96 10.23 -2.51 -34.39
C LEU A 96 11.11 -1.26 -34.21
N PRO A 97 12.29 -1.40 -33.57
CA PRO A 97 13.23 -0.30 -33.37
C PRO A 97 13.77 0.24 -34.70
N ARG A 98 13.90 1.57 -34.77
CA ARG A 98 14.27 2.34 -35.97
C ARG A 98 15.58 1.90 -36.65
N ARG A 99 16.54 1.32 -35.90
CA ARG A 99 17.83 0.86 -36.44
C ARG A 99 17.73 -0.30 -37.42
N ALA A 100 16.70 -1.16 -37.31
CA ALA A 100 16.51 -2.27 -38.24
C ALA A 100 16.04 -1.81 -39.65
N ARG A 101 15.66 -0.55 -39.81
CA ARG A 101 15.11 0.01 -41.06
C ARG A 101 16.12 0.70 -41.97
N GLN A 102 17.40 0.82 -41.58
CA GLN A 102 18.38 1.66 -42.29
C GLN A 102 19.57 0.93 -42.93
N SER A 103 19.59 -0.40 -42.99
CA SER A 103 20.66 -1.15 -43.69
C SER A 103 20.38 -1.33 -45.20
N ARG A 104 19.94 -0.28 -45.89
CA ARG A 104 19.63 -0.35 -47.34
C ARG A 104 20.14 0.82 -48.18
N PHE A 105 21.15 1.54 -47.70
CA PHE A 105 21.94 2.42 -48.55
C PHE A 105 23.25 1.71 -48.87
N GLY A 106 23.31 1.15 -50.08
CA GLY A 106 24.52 0.58 -50.65
C GLY A 106 25.52 1.70 -50.97
N THR A 107 26.75 1.49 -50.53
CA THR A 107 27.92 2.18 -51.07
C THR A 107 28.24 1.56 -52.42
N ALA A 108 28.04 2.32 -53.49
CA ALA A 108 28.57 2.01 -54.82
C ALA A 108 29.08 3.32 -55.44
N ALA A 109 30.29 3.20 -56.00
CA ALA A 109 31.17 4.19 -56.64
C ALA A 109 31.96 5.10 -55.69
#